data_AF-A0A529MHB5-F1
#
_entry.id   AF-A0A529MHB5-F1
#
_cell.length_a   1.000
_cell.length_b   1.000
_cell.length_c   1.000
_cell.angle_alpha   90.00
_cell.angle_beta   90.00
_cell.angle_gamma   90.00
#
_symmetry.space_group_name_H-M   'P 1'
#
loop_
_entity.id
_entity.type
_entity.pdbx_description
1 polymer ?
#
loop_
_entity_poly.entity_id
_entity_poly.type
_entity_poly.pdbx_seq_one_letter_code
_entity_poly.pdbx_strand_id
1 'polypeptide(L)'
;LAVGKARYGLMLREDGLAFDDGTTWRLGEQDFLMTTTTANAGKVMQHLEYFLDVIWPELKVTVTSVTDEWAGAAIGGPKARAILATCVTGTAVDNATLPFMGIV
;
A
#
# COMPACT_ATOMS: atom_id res chain seq x y z
N LEU A 1 1.27 -9.34 8.74
CA LEU A 1 0.94 -9.38 7.30
C LEU A 1 1.98 -10.25 6.62
N ALA A 2 1.62 -11.27 5.84
CA ALA A 2 2.64 -12.08 5.13
C ALA A 2 3.28 -11.26 3.99
N VAL A 3 4.53 -11.57 3.63
CA VAL A 3 5.19 -10.98 2.45
C VAL A 3 4.40 -11.38 1.19
N GLY A 4 4.26 -10.46 0.23
CA GLY A 4 3.45 -10.66 -0.97
C GLY A 4 1.95 -10.51 -0.74
N LYS A 5 1.55 -9.89 0.38
CA LYS A 5 0.14 -9.60 0.69
C LYS A 5 -0.08 -8.13 0.99
N ALA A 6 -1.24 -7.64 0.59
CA ALA A 6 -1.76 -6.34 0.98
C ALA A 6 -2.83 -6.48 2.07
N ARG A 7 -3.09 -5.39 2.79
CA ARG A 7 -4.18 -5.30 3.77
C ARG A 7 -4.76 -3.89 3.78
N TYR A 8 -6.09 -3.80 3.84
CA TYR A 8 -6.79 -2.55 4.11
C TYR A 8 -6.57 -2.13 5.57
N GLY A 9 -6.28 -0.86 5.79
CA GLY A 9 -6.09 -0.27 7.11
C GLY A 9 -6.75 1.10 7.21
N LEU A 10 -7.09 1.47 8.44
CA LEU A 10 -7.63 2.77 8.80
C LEU A 10 -6.65 3.43 9.78
N MET A 11 -6.23 4.65 9.49
CA MET A 11 -5.51 5.51 10.41
C MET A 11 -6.50 6.34 11.19
N LEU A 12 -6.32 6.38 12.50
CA LEU A 12 -7.10 7.22 13.39
C LEU A 12 -6.24 8.38 13.86
N ARG A 13 -6.89 9.48 14.20
CA ARG A 13 -6.29 10.52 15.02
C ARG A 13 -6.31 10.07 16.49
N GLU A 14 -5.61 10.83 17.34
CA GLU A 14 -5.59 10.61 18.80
C GLU A 14 -6.98 10.69 19.45
N ASP A 15 -7.91 11.45 18.87
CA ASP A 15 -9.31 11.54 19.34
C ASP A 15 -10.17 10.35 18.89
N GLY A 16 -9.58 9.35 18.23
CA GLY A 16 -10.25 8.13 17.77
C GLY A 16 -11.07 8.30 16.50
N LEU A 17 -11.12 9.48 15.90
CA LEU A 17 -11.81 9.72 14.64
C LEU A 17 -10.93 9.35 13.44
N ALA A 18 -11.57 8.93 12.35
CA ALA A 18 -10.88 8.59 11.11
C ALA A 18 -10.01 9.76 10.64
N PHE A 19 -8.75 9.44 10.32
CA PHE A 19 -7.79 10.37 9.74
C PHE A 19 -7.68 10.14 8.22
N ASP A 20 -7.30 8.92 7.84
CA ASP A 20 -7.21 8.47 6.45
C ASP A 20 -7.25 6.94 6.39
N ASP A 21 -7.43 6.38 5.21
CA ASP A 21 -7.42 4.94 4.99
C ASP A 21 -6.65 4.55 3.72
N GLY A 22 -6.49 3.25 3.51
CA GLY A 22 -5.88 2.72 2.31
C GLY A 22 -5.41 1.30 2.45
N THR A 23 -4.51 0.89 1.55
CA THR A 23 -3.92 -0.45 1.56
C THR A 23 -2.43 -0.36 1.84
N THR A 24 -1.92 -1.26 2.67
CA THR A 24 -0.48 -1.43 2.88
C THR A 24 -0.05 -2.79 2.37
N TRP A 25 0.99 -2.78 1.55
CA TRP A 25 1.52 -3.87 0.75
C TRP A 25 2.85 -4.29 1.35
N ARG A 26 2.99 -5.51 1.84
CA ARG A 26 4.27 -6.00 2.36
C ARG A 26 5.08 -6.61 1.22
N LEU A 27 6.05 -5.86 0.72
CA LEU A 27 6.87 -6.23 -0.44
C LEU A 27 8.07 -7.09 -0.04
N GLY A 28 8.60 -6.86 1.15
CA GLY A 28 9.73 -7.59 1.72
C GLY A 28 9.54 -7.86 3.21
N GLU A 29 10.57 -8.36 3.87
CA GLU A 29 10.50 -8.58 5.32
C GLU A 29 10.29 -7.26 6.07
N GLN A 30 10.91 -6.17 5.61
CA GLN A 30 10.84 -4.84 6.22
C GLN A 30 10.35 -3.75 5.25
N ASP A 31 9.99 -4.13 4.02
CA ASP A 31 9.61 -3.19 2.96
C ASP A 31 8.10 -3.14 2.79
N PHE A 32 7.55 -1.93 2.84
CA PHE A 32 6.12 -1.68 2.73
C PHE A 32 5.83 -0.55 1.75
N LEU A 33 4.77 -0.73 0.96
CA LEU A 33 4.17 0.33 0.16
C LEU A 33 2.77 0.63 0.72
N MET A 34 2.54 1.88 1.08
CA MET A 34 1.27 2.33 1.65
C MET A 34 0.57 3.28 0.68
N THR A 35 -0.68 2.98 0.37
CA THR A 35 -1.56 3.90 -0.35
C THR A 35 -2.40 4.68 0.65
N THR A 36 -2.73 5.92 0.30
CA THR A 36 -3.56 6.84 1.08
C THR A 36 -4.65 7.41 0.20
N THR A 37 -5.59 8.18 0.76
CA THR A 37 -6.50 8.97 -0.08
C THR A 37 -5.69 10.05 -0.82
N THR A 38 -6.05 10.32 -2.07
CA THR A 38 -5.36 11.30 -2.93
C THR A 38 -5.15 12.65 -2.25
N ALA A 39 -6.19 13.20 -1.61
CA ALA A 39 -6.13 14.51 -0.96
C ALA A 39 -5.33 14.51 0.37
N ASN A 40 -5.07 13.34 0.95
CA ASN A 40 -4.42 13.20 2.25
C ASN A 40 -2.97 12.70 2.16
N ALA A 41 -2.46 12.36 0.97
CA ALA A 41 -1.10 11.85 0.80
C ALA A 41 -0.03 12.70 1.50
N GLY A 42 -0.05 14.03 1.29
CA GLY A 42 0.89 14.94 1.96
C GLY A 42 0.69 15.01 3.48
N LYS A 43 -0.56 14.99 3.97
CA LYS A 43 -0.85 15.05 5.42
C LYS A 43 -0.45 13.77 6.13
N VAL A 44 -0.64 12.61 5.50
CA VAL A 44 -0.20 11.32 6.04
C VAL A 44 1.32 11.28 6.10
N MET A 45 2.03 11.73 5.06
CA MET A 45 3.50 11.81 5.09
C MET A 45 3.99 12.66 6.26
N GLN A 46 3.46 13.88 6.41
CA GLN A 46 3.80 14.79 7.52
C GLN A 46 3.49 14.17 8.89
N HIS A 47 2.40 13.42 8.99
CA HIS A 47 2.02 12.74 10.22
C HIS A 47 3.02 11.63 10.58
N LEU A 48 3.41 10.79 9.62
CA LEU A 48 4.40 9.74 9.84
C LEU A 48 5.77 10.33 10.20
N GLU A 49 6.23 11.37 9.51
CA GLU A 49 7.47 12.08 9.81
C GLU A 49 7.45 12.68 11.22
N TYR A 50 6.36 13.34 11.62
CA TYR A 50 6.23 13.87 12.98
C TYR A 50 6.42 12.79 14.05
N PHE A 51 5.80 11.63 13.88
CA PHE A 51 5.96 10.53 14.83
C PHE A 51 7.37 9.96 14.83
N LEU A 52 8.00 9.80 13.67
CA LEU A 52 9.36 9.26 13.57
C LEU A 52 10.41 10.26 14.08
N ASP A 53 10.23 11.55 13.87
CA ASP A 53 11.22 12.56 14.26
C ASP A 53 11.07 13.03 15.71
N VAL A 54 9.82 13.08 16.23
CA VAL A 54 9.52 13.73 17.51
C VAL A 54 9.07 12.74 18.58
N ILE A 55 8.23 11.76 18.23
CA ILE A 55 7.55 10.90 19.21
C ILE A 55 8.35 9.61 19.46
N TRP A 56 8.88 8.99 18.40
CA TRP A 56 9.60 7.72 18.43
C TRP A 56 10.92 7.75 17.63
N PRO A 57 11.86 8.67 17.96
CA PRO A 57 13.12 8.84 17.24
C PRO A 57 14.05 7.62 17.27
N GLU A 58 13.79 6.65 18.14
CA GLU A 58 14.54 5.40 18.22
C GLU A 58 14.14 4.34 17.18
N LEU A 59 13.00 4.50 16.50
CA LEU A 59 12.53 3.56 15.49
C LEU A 59 13.40 3.63 14.24
N LYS A 60 13.80 2.46 13.73
CA LYS A 60 14.57 2.33 12.49
C LYS A 60 13.63 2.22 11.29
N VAL A 61 12.91 3.30 11.02
CA VAL A 61 11.95 3.39 9.92
C VAL A 61 12.29 4.60 9.07
N THR A 62 12.25 4.42 7.75
CA THR A 62 12.39 5.51 6.78
C THR A 62 11.16 5.52 5.90
N VAL A 63 10.63 6.71 5.64
CA VAL A 63 9.49 6.93 4.76
C VAL A 63 9.92 7.79 3.59
N THR A 64 9.45 7.46 2.39
CA THR A 64 9.71 8.22 1.17
C THR A 64 8.42 8.26 0.36
N SER A 65 7.98 9.46 -0.04
CA SER A 65 6.86 9.58 -0.97
C SER A 65 7.27 9.07 -2.35
N VAL A 66 6.49 8.15 -2.88
CA VAL A 66 6.58 7.66 -4.27
C VAL A 66 5.29 7.94 -5.04
N THR A 67 4.51 8.93 -4.59
CA THR A 67 3.18 9.27 -5.12
C THR A 67 3.23 9.54 -6.62
N ASP A 68 4.20 10.32 -7.08
CA ASP A 68 4.32 10.74 -8.48
C ASP A 68 5.22 9.81 -9.32
N GLU A 69 5.85 8.82 -8.69
CA GLU A 69 6.74 7.86 -9.38
C GLU A 69 5.93 6.77 -10.09
N TRP A 70 4.74 6.43 -9.56
CA TRP A 70 3.94 5.30 -10.03
C TRP A 70 2.61 5.74 -10.63
N ALA A 71 2.24 5.08 -11.74
CA ALA A 71 0.88 5.11 -12.26
C ALA A 71 0.13 3.84 -11.84
N GLY A 72 -1.14 3.98 -11.44
CA GLY A 72 -2.01 2.86 -11.09
C GLY A 72 -3.18 2.73 -12.06
N ALA A 73 -3.49 1.50 -12.51
CA ALA A 73 -4.67 1.19 -13.30
C ALA A 73 -5.52 0.11 -12.60
N ALA A 74 -6.76 0.45 -12.25
CA ALA A 74 -7.68 -0.49 -11.63
C ALA A 74 -8.47 -1.24 -12.71
N ILE A 75 -8.26 -2.55 -12.81
CA ILE A 75 -8.98 -3.42 -13.76
C ILE A 75 -9.97 -4.29 -12.99
N GLY A 76 -11.25 -3.90 -13.03
CA GLY A 76 -12.33 -4.55 -12.29
C GLY A 76 -13.25 -5.40 -13.19
N GLY A 77 -13.84 -6.44 -12.62
CA GLY A 77 -14.88 -7.26 -13.24
C GLY A 77 -14.47 -8.70 -13.55
N PRO A 78 -15.42 -9.57 -13.93
CA PRO A 78 -15.20 -11.01 -14.06
C PRO A 78 -14.19 -11.39 -15.15
N LYS A 79 -13.92 -10.49 -16.11
CA LYS A 79 -12.95 -10.68 -17.20
C LYS A 79 -11.59 -10.03 -16.94
N ALA A 80 -11.40 -9.36 -15.80
CA ALA A 80 -10.16 -8.65 -15.48
C ALA A 80 -8.93 -9.56 -15.57
N ARG A 81 -9.04 -10.81 -15.08
CA ARG A 81 -7.94 -11.78 -15.11
C ARG A 81 -7.50 -12.15 -16.54
N ALA A 82 -8.45 -12.24 -17.48
CA ALA A 82 -8.13 -12.49 -18.88
C ALA A 82 -7.37 -11.33 -19.52
N ILE A 83 -7.73 -10.09 -19.18
CA ILE A 83 -7.01 -8.88 -19.64
C ILE A 83 -5.59 -8.86 -19.06
N LEU A 84 -5.45 -9.05 -17.74
CA LEU A 84 -4.14 -9.06 -17.08
C LEU A 84 -3.19 -10.10 -17.69
N ALA A 85 -3.69 -11.29 -18.02
CA ALA A 85 -2.90 -12.34 -18.66
C ALA A 85 -2.33 -11.97 -20.04
N THR A 86 -2.89 -10.95 -20.70
CA THR A 86 -2.36 -10.43 -21.97
C THR A 86 -1.31 -9.33 -21.80
N CYS A 87 -1.26 -8.68 -20.63
CA CYS A 87 -0.41 -7.52 -20.37
C CYS A 87 0.77 -7.83 -19.45
N VAL A 88 0.60 -8.76 -18.50
CA VAL A 88 1.63 -9.12 -17.50
C VAL A 88 2.52 -10.22 -18.05
N THR A 89 3.83 -10.01 -17.97
CA THR A 89 4.85 -11.01 -18.34
C THR A 89 5.73 -11.32 -17.13
N GLY A 90 6.34 -12.50 -17.09
CA GLY A 90 7.25 -12.90 -16.01
C GLY A 90 6.59 -13.51 -14.76
N THR A 91 5.28 -13.43 -14.62
CA THR A 91 4.54 -14.09 -13.53
C THR A 91 3.15 -14.54 -14.00
N ALA A 92 2.63 -15.61 -13.39
CA ALA A 92 1.26 -16.05 -13.64
C ALA A 92 0.28 -15.17 -12.86
N VAL A 93 -0.87 -14.89 -13.48
CA VAL A 93 -1.97 -14.15 -12.83
C VAL A 93 -3.17 -15.07 -12.61
N ASP A 94 -2.96 -16.30 -12.17
CA ASP A 94 -4.04 -17.21 -11.73
C ASP A 94 -4.38 -17.01 -10.24
N ASN A 95 -5.40 -17.72 -9.72
CA ASN A 95 -5.82 -17.57 -8.32
C ASN A 95 -4.80 -18.11 -7.30
N ALA A 96 -3.91 -19.02 -7.70
CA ALA A 96 -2.90 -19.58 -6.82
C ALA A 96 -1.70 -18.62 -6.70
N THR A 97 -1.25 -18.06 -7.83
CA THR A 97 -0.12 -17.12 -7.90
C THR A 97 -0.52 -15.71 -7.46
N LEU A 98 -1.66 -15.20 -7.94
CA LEU A 98 -2.25 -13.91 -7.54
C LEU A 98 -3.60 -14.12 -6.82
N PRO A 99 -3.58 -14.55 -5.55
CA PRO A 99 -4.78 -14.71 -4.74
C PRO A 99 -5.38 -13.36 -4.33
N PHE A 100 -6.55 -13.36 -3.70
CA PHE A 100 -7.14 -12.15 -3.13
C PHE A 100 -6.15 -11.42 -2.20
N MET A 101 -6.01 -10.10 -2.38
CA MET A 101 -5.02 -9.26 -1.70
C MET A 101 -3.57 -9.79 -1.81
N GLY A 102 -3.27 -10.53 -2.88
CA GLY A 102 -1.93 -10.96 -3.25
C GLY A 102 -1.20 -9.90 -4.07
N ILE A 103 0.12 -9.97 -4.04
CA ILE A 103 1.05 -9.12 -4.80
C ILE A 103 1.99 -10.07 -5.53
N VAL A 104 2.24 -9.82 -6.81
CA VAL A 104 3.09 -10.63 -7.70
C VAL A 104 4.01 -9.75 -8.53
#